data_AF-A0AAV0KET9-F1
#
_entry.id   AF-A0AAV0KET9-F1
#
_cell.length_a   1.000
_cell.length_b   1.000
_cell.length_c   1.000
_cell.angle_alpha   90.00
_cell.angle_beta   90.00
_cell.angle_gamma   90.00
#
_symmetry.space_group_name_H-M   'P 1'
#
loop_
_entity.id
_entity.type
_entity.pdbx_description
1 polymer ?
#
loop_
_entity_poly.entity_id
_entity_poly.type
_entity_poly.pdbx_seq_one_letter_code
_entity_poly.pdbx_strand_id
1 'polypeptide(L)'
;MKEKGVSEEEARKYIQWRIGETWKRINEEVVKNSDHRMGMYVNLAVNLARGHHFMYHSGDANGFPTEKDKDQAMKLLYQPLLVLAMEDSTTSEKNNLSYCR
;
A
#
# COMPACT_ATOMS: atom_id res chain seq x y z
N MET A 1 -14.36 -24.04 8.02
CA MET A 1 -14.25 -25.34 8.71
C MET A 1 -15.60 -25.81 9.23
N LYS A 2 -16.08 -25.40 10.42
CA LYS A 2 -17.31 -25.92 11.05
C LYS A 2 -18.57 -25.92 10.16
N GLU A 3 -18.82 -24.82 9.43
CA GLU A 3 -20.01 -24.70 8.56
C GLU A 3 -20.03 -25.70 7.39
N LYS A 4 -18.85 -26.06 6.87
CA LYS A 4 -18.72 -26.90 5.66
C LYS A 4 -18.05 -28.25 5.91
N GLY A 5 -17.63 -28.53 7.15
CA GLY A 5 -16.88 -29.74 7.50
C GLY A 5 -15.49 -29.85 6.85
N VAL A 6 -14.94 -28.77 6.32
CA VAL A 6 -13.68 -28.76 5.55
C VAL A 6 -12.44 -28.53 6.43
N SER A 7 -11.28 -28.92 5.91
CA SER A 7 -9.97 -28.65 6.52
C SER A 7 -9.68 -27.15 6.67
N GLU A 8 -8.73 -26.80 7.54
CA GLU A 8 -8.28 -25.42 7.68
C GLU A 8 -7.69 -24.89 6.37
N GLU A 9 -6.85 -25.69 5.71
CA GLU A 9 -6.18 -25.32 4.47
C GLU A 9 -7.17 -25.03 3.34
N GLU A 10 -8.20 -25.86 3.21
CA GLU A 10 -9.28 -25.64 2.24
C GLU A 10 -10.10 -24.39 2.58
N ALA A 11 -10.43 -24.19 3.87
CA ALA A 11 -11.10 -22.97 4.31
C ALA A 11 -10.27 -21.72 4.04
N ARG A 12 -8.95 -21.78 4.26
CA ARG A 12 -8.00 -20.68 4.03
C ARG A 12 -7.95 -20.31 2.54
N LYS A 13 -7.83 -21.31 1.65
CA LYS A 13 -7.89 -21.12 0.19
C LYS A 13 -9.21 -20.48 -0.24
N TYR A 14 -10.33 -20.94 0.31
CA TYR A 14 -11.64 -20.35 0.03
C TYR A 14 -11.72 -18.88 0.44
N ILE A 15 -11.24 -18.53 1.64
CA ILE A 15 -11.23 -17.13 2.11
C ILE A 15 -10.32 -16.26 1.24
N GLN A 16 -9.13 -16.75 0.85
CA GLN A 16 -8.25 -16.03 -0.07
C GLN A 16 -8.91 -15.77 -1.42
N TRP A 17 -9.59 -16.77 -1.98
CA TRP A 17 -10.38 -16.59 -3.20
C TRP A 17 -11.49 -15.54 -3.01
N ARG A 18 -12.23 -15.59 -1.89
CA ARG A 18 -13.29 -14.61 -1.56
C ARG A 18 -12.76 -13.19 -1.40
N ILE A 19 -11.57 -13.01 -0.84
CA ILE A 19 -10.89 -11.71 -0.77
C ILE A 19 -10.63 -11.19 -2.19
N GLY A 20 -10.11 -12.04 -3.09
CA GLY A 20 -9.89 -11.68 -4.50
C GLY A 20 -11.17 -11.28 -5.22
N GLU A 21 -12.26 -12.03 -5.04
CA GLU A 21 -13.56 -11.70 -5.62
C GLU A 21 -14.13 -10.38 -5.07
N THR A 22 -13.90 -10.10 -3.79
CA THR A 22 -14.30 -8.82 -3.17
C THR A 22 -13.51 -7.66 -3.77
N TRP A 23 -12.21 -7.83 -4.01
CA TRP A 23 -11.38 -6.82 -4.65
C TRP A 23 -11.83 -6.48 -6.07
N LYS A 24 -12.27 -7.48 -6.86
CA LYS A 24 -12.84 -7.22 -8.20
C LYS A 24 -14.04 -6.28 -8.11
N ARG A 25 -14.96 -6.55 -7.17
CA ARG A 25 -16.13 -5.70 -6.92
C ARG A 25 -15.74 -4.30 -6.47
N ILE A 26 -14.79 -4.18 -5.53
CA ILE A 26 -14.28 -2.87 -5.09
C ILE A 26 -13.74 -2.08 -6.28
N ASN A 27 -12.93 -2.71 -7.14
CA ASN A 27 -12.35 -2.04 -8.30
C ASN A 27 -13.42 -1.60 -9.32
N GLU A 28 -14.42 -2.44 -9.59
CA GLU A 28 -15.55 -2.08 -10.44
C GLU A 28 -16.30 -0.86 -9.88
N GLU A 29 -16.58 -0.84 -8.57
CA GLU A 29 -17.28 0.27 -7.93
C GLU A 29 -16.44 1.55 -7.89
N VAL A 30 -15.13 1.45 -7.69
CA VAL A 30 -14.20 2.59 -7.77
C VAL A 30 -14.22 3.22 -9.17
N VAL A 31 -14.24 2.39 -10.22
CA VAL A 31 -14.30 2.87 -11.62
C VAL A 31 -15.66 3.52 -11.93
N LYS A 32 -16.76 2.91 -11.49
CA LYS A 32 -18.12 3.44 -11.69
C LYS A 32 -18.37 4.75 -10.95
N ASN A 33 -17.85 4.89 -9.73
CA ASN A 33 -18.07 6.04 -8.85
C ASN A 33 -16.93 7.06 -8.94
N SER A 34 -16.41 7.31 -10.13
CA SER A 34 -15.34 8.29 -10.39
C SER A 34 -15.76 9.76 -10.19
N ASP A 35 -17.00 10.03 -9.77
CA ASP A 35 -17.49 11.38 -9.42
C ASP A 35 -16.64 11.97 -8.29
N HIS A 36 -16.05 13.13 -8.55
CA HIS A 36 -15.06 13.80 -7.71
C HIS A 36 -15.54 14.12 -6.30
N ARG A 37 -16.86 14.20 -6.08
CA ARG A 37 -17.45 14.57 -4.77
C ARG A 37 -17.23 13.53 -3.68
N MET A 38 -17.08 12.25 -4.02
CA MET A 38 -16.86 11.16 -3.04
C MET A 38 -15.46 10.55 -3.12
N GLY A 39 -14.63 11.00 -4.08
CA GLY A 39 -13.32 10.39 -4.37
C GLY A 39 -12.39 10.29 -3.15
N MET A 40 -12.42 11.26 -2.23
CA MET A 40 -11.62 11.20 -0.99
C MET A 40 -12.02 10.02 -0.09
N TYR A 41 -13.33 9.82 0.12
CA TYR A 41 -13.83 8.74 0.97
C TYR A 41 -13.60 7.38 0.33
N VAL A 42 -13.79 7.27 -0.99
CA VAL A 42 -13.49 6.05 -1.74
C VAL A 42 -12.00 5.72 -1.63
N ASN A 43 -11.12 6.69 -1.85
CA ASN A 43 -9.67 6.49 -1.71
C ASN A 43 -9.27 6.10 -0.30
N LEU A 44 -9.86 6.73 0.71
CA LEU A 44 -9.61 6.38 2.12
C LEU A 44 -10.00 4.93 2.41
N ALA A 45 -11.20 4.50 2.01
CA ALA A 45 -11.68 3.14 2.22
C ALA A 45 -10.79 2.10 1.50
N VAL A 46 -10.43 2.36 0.25
CA VAL A 46 -9.56 1.47 -0.54
C VAL A 46 -8.16 1.40 0.06
N ASN A 47 -7.58 2.53 0.46
CA ASN A 47 -6.25 2.56 1.08
C ASN A 47 -6.24 1.92 2.46
N LEU A 48 -7.34 2.02 3.23
CA LEU A 48 -7.48 1.30 4.48
C LEU A 48 -7.47 -0.22 4.26
N ALA A 49 -8.18 -0.72 3.24
CA ALA A 49 -8.16 -2.14 2.88
C ALA A 49 -6.75 -2.59 2.44
N ARG A 50 -6.04 -1.77 1.65
CA ARG A 50 -4.62 -2.02 1.29
C ARG A 50 -3.72 -2.04 2.52
N GLY A 51 -3.94 -1.14 3.47
CA GLY A 51 -3.23 -1.11 4.74
C GLY A 51 -3.41 -2.40 5.53
N HIS A 52 -4.64 -2.92 5.63
CA HIS A 52 -4.89 -4.21 6.29
C HIS A 52 -4.17 -5.36 5.56
N HIS A 53 -4.18 -5.37 4.23
CA HIS A 53 -3.42 -6.38 3.48
C HIS A 53 -1.92 -6.29 3.77
N PHE A 54 -1.37 -5.08 3.83
CA PHE A 54 0.02 -4.86 4.19
C PHE A 54 0.35 -5.41 5.58
N MET A 55 -0.47 -5.10 6.59
CA MET A 55 -0.26 -5.53 7.97
C MET A 55 -0.41 -7.04 8.18
N TYR A 56 -1.28 -7.70 7.41
CA TYR A 56 -1.61 -9.12 7.61
C TYR A 56 -1.06 -10.07 6.54
N HIS A 57 -0.25 -9.57 5.61
CA HIS A 57 0.28 -10.39 4.51
C HIS A 57 1.15 -11.55 4.99
N SER A 58 1.92 -11.36 6.06
CA SER A 58 2.91 -12.34 6.54
C SER A 58 2.71 -12.76 8.00
N GLY A 59 1.61 -12.36 8.64
CA GLY A 59 1.38 -12.63 10.06
C GLY A 59 0.49 -11.57 10.68
N ASP A 60 0.67 -11.31 11.98
CA ASP A 60 -0.01 -10.24 12.70
C ASP A 60 0.95 -9.07 12.94
N ALA A 61 1.29 -8.32 11.90
CA ALA A 61 2.22 -7.19 12.05
C ALA A 61 1.61 -6.03 12.88
N ASN A 62 0.30 -6.05 13.13
CA ASN A 62 -0.39 -5.02 13.89
C ASN A 62 -0.31 -5.28 15.41
N GLY A 63 -0.58 -6.51 15.85
CA GLY A 63 -0.49 -6.90 17.25
C GLY A 63 0.90 -7.39 17.67
N PHE A 64 1.64 -8.01 16.75
CA PHE A 64 2.92 -8.66 17.02
C PHE A 64 3.91 -8.48 15.85
N PRO A 65 4.44 -7.26 15.63
CA PRO A 65 5.34 -6.97 14.52
C PRO A 65 6.67 -7.71 14.64
N THR A 66 7.07 -8.37 13.55
CA THR A 66 8.42 -8.91 13.39
C THR A 66 9.43 -7.79 13.11
N GLU A 67 10.73 -8.07 13.25
CA GLU A 67 11.78 -7.10 12.87
C GLU A 67 11.67 -6.70 11.39
N LYS A 68 11.26 -7.63 10.51
CA LYS A 68 11.01 -7.33 9.10
C LYS A 68 9.88 -6.32 8.90
N ASP A 69 8.79 -6.46 9.67
CA ASP A 69 7.65 -5.55 9.59
C ASP A 69 8.04 -4.14 10.05
N LYS A 70 8.82 -4.05 11.13
CA LYS A 70 9.38 -2.78 11.64
C LYS A 70 10.32 -2.14 10.62
N ASP A 71 11.24 -2.91 10.05
CA ASP A 71 12.17 -2.43 9.02
C ASP A 71 11.42 -1.87 7.80
N GLN A 72 10.35 -2.55 7.37
CA GLN A 72 9.55 -2.09 6.25
C GLN A 72 8.81 -0.80 6.57
N ALA A 73 8.22 -0.68 7.77
CA ALA A 73 7.62 0.57 8.23
C ALA A 73 8.64 1.70 8.32
N MET A 74 9.85 1.43 8.83
CA MET A 74 10.94 2.41 8.91
C MET A 74 11.35 2.92 7.54
N LYS A 75 11.53 2.01 6.57
CA LYS A 75 11.86 2.35 5.19
C LYS A 75 10.79 3.22 4.52
N LEU A 76 9.52 2.93 4.77
CA LEU A 76 8.41 3.64 4.12
C LEU A 76 8.12 5.01 4.75
N LEU A 77 8.28 5.14 6.07
CA LEU A 77 7.79 6.32 6.81
C LEU A 77 8.91 7.26 7.26
N TYR A 78 10.11 6.74 7.49
CA TYR A 78 11.19 7.49 8.15
C TYR A 78 12.46 7.57 7.30
N GLN A 79 12.66 6.66 6.36
CA GLN A 79 13.82 6.72 5.47
C GLN A 79 13.49 7.58 4.23
N PRO A 80 14.16 8.73 4.03
CA PRO A 80 13.99 9.51 2.83
C PRO A 80 14.55 8.76 1.61
N LEU A 81 13.90 8.93 0.47
CA LEU A 81 14.46 8.49 -0.81
C LEU A 81 15.63 9.40 -1.17
N LEU A 82 16.84 8.82 -1.24
CA LEU A 82 17.99 9.51 -1.80
C LEU A 82 17.80 9.59 -3.31
N VAL A 83 17.37 10.75 -3.79
CA VAL A 83 17.50 11.10 -5.20
C VAL A 83 18.97 11.47 -5.38
N LEU A 84 19.82 10.48 -5.63
CA LEU A 84 21.12 10.76 -6.23
C LEU A 84 20.78 11.45 -7.55
N ALA A 85 21.15 12.72 -7.65
CA ALA A 85 21.05 13.48 -8.89
C ALA A 85 21.61 12.57 -9.98
N MET A 86 20.74 12.15 -10.91
CA MET A 86 21.19 11.91 -12.25
C MET A 86 21.78 13.26 -12.63
N GLU A 87 23.10 13.40 -12.53
CA GLU A 87 23.79 14.59 -13.01
C GLU A 87 23.46 14.63 -14.50
N ASP A 88 22.47 15.43 -14.84
CA ASP A 88 22.22 15.87 -16.19
C ASP A 88 23.54 16.44 -16.69
N SER A 89 24.17 15.73 -17.61
CA SER A 89 25.32 16.18 -18.41
C SER A 89 25.03 17.44 -19.26
N THR A 90 24.00 18.22 -18.92
CA THR A 90 23.56 19.43 -19.61
C THR A 90 23.21 20.55 -18.62
N THR A 91 24.11 20.89 -17.69
CA THR A 91 24.10 22.25 -17.12
C THR A 91 25.49 22.76 -16.79
N SER A 92 26.37 22.78 -17.80
CA SER A 92 27.26 23.93 -17.94
C SER A 92 26.37 25.14 -18.17
N GLU A 93 26.59 26.23 -17.45
CA GLU A 93 25.80 27.48 -17.45
C GLU A 93 24.51 27.46 -16.59
N LYS A 94 24.70 27.52 -15.26
CA LYS A 94 24.01 28.51 -14.40
C LYS A 94 24.64 28.53 -12.99
N ASN A 95 25.97 28.55 -12.94
CA ASN A 95 26.64 29.27 -11.85
C ASN A 95 26.44 30.76 -12.13
N ASN A 96 25.56 31.38 -11.36
CA ASN A 96 25.57 32.80 -10.96
C ASN A 96 24.13 33.21 -10.61
N LEU A 97 23.74 33.08 -9.35
CA LEU A 97 23.24 34.19 -8.54
C LEU A 97 22.75 33.71 -7.15
N SER A 98 23.35 34.35 -6.16
CA SER A 98 22.89 34.56 -4.77
C SER A 98 22.66 33.34 -3.87
N TYR A 99 23.76 32.89 -3.27
CA TYR A 99 23.77 32.58 -1.84
C TYR A 99 23.68 33.90 -1.04
N CYS A 100 23.08 33.84 0.15
CA CYS A 100 22.81 34.92 1.13
C CYS A 100 21.50 35.71 0.84
N ARG A 101 20.47 35.73 1.69
CA ARG A 101 20.36 35.48 3.13
C ARG A 101 18.90 35.13 3.46
#